data_AF-A0A2V8M1T9-F1
#
_entry.id   AF-A0A2V8M1T9-F1
#
_cell.length_a   1.000
_cell.length_b   1.000
_cell.length_c   1.000
_cell.angle_alpha   90.00
_cell.angle_beta   90.00
_cell.angle_gamma   90.00
#
_symmetry.space_group_name_H-M   'P 1'
#
loop_
_entity.id
_entity.type
_entity.pdbx_description
1 polymer ?
#
loop_
_entity_poly.entity_id
_entity_poly.type
_entity_poly.pdbx_seq_one_letter_code
_entity_poly.pdbx_strand_id
1 'polypeptide(L)'
;RLVDYHTHIAGLGNGTNGAFVNPKMRTWRHPLHKIKFRIYLSAGAVNDVERSDAQIVERLTRLIKNVEGHGRHRLLAFDKNYRRDGTTNLAKTEFYVPNDYVFDLAAEHPNLFEPVISVSPYRQQALTELERGARRGARMVKWLPNAMGIDPADELCDPFCGVLWIMA
;
A
#
# COMPACT_ATOMS: atom_id res chain seq x y z
N ARG A 1 17.41 13.72 11.38
CA ARG A 1 17.26 13.21 9.99
C ARG A 1 15.83 13.50 9.55
N LEU A 2 15.60 14.13 8.38
CA LEU A 2 14.26 14.37 7.86
C LEU A 2 13.65 13.06 7.33
N VAL A 3 12.41 12.78 7.72
CA VAL A 3 11.63 11.62 7.25
C VAL A 3 10.17 12.04 7.04
N ASP A 4 9.63 11.81 5.84
CA ASP A 4 8.21 11.87 5.53
C ASP A 4 7.55 10.54 5.92
N TYR A 5 6.45 10.62 6.68
CA TYR A 5 5.76 9.47 7.26
C TYR A 5 4.60 8.95 6.40
N HIS A 6 4.25 9.65 5.32
CA HIS A 6 3.02 9.39 4.58
C HIS A 6 3.22 9.48 3.07
N THR A 7 3.96 8.52 2.51
CA THR A 7 4.17 8.43 1.06
C THR A 7 3.41 7.26 0.47
N HIS A 8 2.44 7.55 -0.39
CA HIS A 8 1.68 6.53 -1.10
C HIS A 8 2.34 6.13 -2.41
N ILE A 9 2.24 4.85 -2.72
CA ILE A 9 2.46 4.30 -4.06
C ILE A 9 1.18 3.56 -4.49
N ALA A 10 0.96 3.47 -5.78
CA ALA A 10 -0.10 2.65 -6.35
C ALA A 10 0.43 1.96 -7.60
N GLY A 11 -0.09 0.76 -7.87
CA GLY A 11 0.20 0.00 -9.07
C GLY A 11 -1.08 -0.65 -9.58
N LEU A 12 -1.17 -0.80 -10.89
CA LEU A 12 -2.24 -1.50 -11.59
C LEU A 12 -2.06 -3.02 -11.55
N GLY A 13 -0.90 -3.51 -11.11
CA GLY A 13 -0.50 -4.91 -11.21
C GLY A 13 0.10 -5.23 -12.56
N ASN A 14 0.51 -4.22 -13.32
CA ASN A 14 1.11 -4.39 -14.63
C ASN A 14 2.60 -4.71 -14.43
N GLY A 15 2.90 -6.01 -14.35
CA GLY A 15 4.19 -6.57 -13.96
C GLY A 15 4.03 -7.77 -13.02
N THR A 16 5.08 -8.10 -12.26
CA THR A 16 5.10 -9.21 -11.28
C THR A 16 4.84 -8.75 -9.84
N ASN A 17 4.49 -7.47 -9.63
CA ASN A 17 4.45 -6.87 -8.29
C ASN A 17 3.20 -7.20 -7.46
N GLY A 18 2.17 -7.83 -8.04
CA GLY A 18 0.94 -8.25 -7.34
C GLY A 18 0.01 -7.12 -6.89
N ALA A 19 0.25 -5.87 -7.32
CA ALA A 19 -0.64 -4.75 -7.04
C ALA A 19 -2.00 -4.94 -7.73
N PHE A 20 -3.03 -4.30 -7.18
CA PHE A 20 -4.38 -4.44 -7.69
C PHE A 20 -5.12 -3.12 -7.59
N VAL A 21 -5.89 -2.80 -8.64
CA VAL A 21 -6.89 -1.73 -8.62
C VAL A 21 -8.21 -2.34 -9.03
N ASN A 22 -9.28 -1.96 -8.34
CA ASN A 22 -10.61 -2.50 -8.58
C ASN A 22 -11.01 -2.37 -10.06
N PRO A 23 -11.43 -3.46 -10.74
CA PRO A 23 -11.82 -3.42 -12.15
C PRO A 23 -12.95 -2.42 -12.45
N LYS A 24 -13.79 -2.09 -11.45
CA LYS A 24 -14.82 -1.04 -11.59
C LYS A 24 -14.23 0.32 -11.95
N MET A 25 -12.99 0.60 -11.59
CA MET A 25 -12.30 1.85 -11.94
C MET A 25 -11.90 1.92 -13.42
N ARG A 26 -11.93 0.79 -14.15
CA ARG A 26 -11.50 0.70 -15.56
C ARG A 26 -12.67 0.66 -16.54
N THR A 27 -13.92 0.50 -16.08
CA THR A 27 -15.10 0.37 -16.94
C THR A 27 -15.89 1.67 -17.09
N TRP A 28 -16.47 1.88 -18.28
CA TRP A 28 -17.41 2.97 -18.54
C TRP A 28 -18.76 2.79 -17.82
N ARG A 29 -19.08 1.59 -17.32
CA ARG A 29 -20.28 1.32 -16.53
C ARG A 29 -20.28 2.05 -15.17
N HIS A 30 -19.13 2.58 -14.75
CA HIS A 30 -18.97 3.39 -13.55
C HIS A 30 -18.21 4.70 -13.89
N PRO A 31 -18.88 5.68 -14.52
CA PRO A 31 -18.21 6.85 -15.11
C PRO A 31 -17.43 7.68 -14.08
N LEU A 32 -17.96 7.85 -12.86
CA LEU A 32 -17.27 8.55 -11.77
C LEU A 32 -15.97 7.83 -11.36
N HIS A 33 -16.00 6.49 -11.27
CA HIS A 33 -14.82 5.69 -10.92
C HIS A 33 -13.77 5.74 -12.03
N LYS A 34 -14.21 5.79 -13.30
CA LYS A 34 -13.32 5.95 -14.44
C LYS A 34 -12.67 7.34 -14.51
N ILE A 35 -13.38 8.39 -14.11
CA ILE A 35 -12.79 9.74 -13.99
C ILE A 35 -11.75 9.74 -12.87
N LYS A 36 -12.08 9.21 -11.68
CA LYS A 36 -11.13 9.04 -10.55
C LYS A 36 -9.87 8.30 -11.00
N PHE A 37 -10.02 7.22 -11.76
CA PHE A 37 -8.90 6.47 -12.33
C PHE A 37 -8.01 7.30 -13.26
N ARG A 38 -8.61 8.08 -14.18
CA ARG A 38 -7.86 8.97 -15.09
C ARG A 38 -7.09 10.04 -14.35
N ILE A 39 -7.66 10.60 -13.28
CA ILE A 39 -6.97 11.55 -12.39
C ILE A 39 -5.73 10.88 -11.78
N TYR A 40 -5.84 9.64 -11.30
CA TYR A 40 -4.69 8.91 -10.76
C TYR A 40 -3.60 8.64 -11.79
N LEU A 41 -3.96 8.22 -13.01
CA LEU A 41 -2.98 8.03 -14.08
C LEU A 41 -2.27 9.33 -14.47
N SER A 42 -3.03 10.42 -14.56
CA SER A 42 -2.47 11.75 -14.84
C SER A 42 -1.55 12.23 -13.72
N ALA A 43 -1.93 12.05 -12.46
CA ALA A 43 -1.09 12.38 -11.30
C ALA A 43 0.20 11.55 -11.28
N GLY A 44 0.13 10.29 -11.72
CA GLY A 44 1.28 9.40 -11.94
C GLY A 44 2.09 9.68 -13.22
N ALA A 45 1.66 10.63 -14.06
CA ALA A 45 2.15 10.86 -15.43
C ALA A 45 2.32 9.56 -16.24
N VAL A 46 1.35 8.65 -16.10
CA VAL A 46 1.28 7.42 -16.87
C VAL A 46 0.85 7.75 -18.29
N ASN A 47 1.71 7.45 -19.25
CA ASN A 47 1.43 7.59 -20.68
C ASN A 47 1.27 6.23 -21.37
N ASP A 48 1.79 5.17 -20.75
CA ASP A 48 1.66 3.79 -21.18
C ASP A 48 1.09 2.97 -20.02
N VAL A 49 -0.16 2.52 -20.18
CA VAL A 49 -0.85 1.77 -19.12
C VAL A 49 -0.11 0.47 -18.82
N GLU A 50 0.47 -0.23 -19.80
CA GLU A 50 1.17 -1.50 -19.57
C GLU A 50 2.44 -1.32 -18.72
N ARG A 51 3.00 -0.11 -18.73
CA ARG A 51 4.17 0.27 -17.94
C ARG A 51 3.81 1.16 -16.74
N SER A 52 2.53 1.27 -16.39
CA SER A 52 2.04 2.23 -15.40
C SER A 52 2.81 2.18 -14.09
N ASP A 53 3.11 0.99 -13.59
CA ASP A 53 3.66 0.80 -12.24
C ASP A 53 5.10 1.32 -12.20
N ALA A 54 5.88 1.02 -13.24
CA ALA A 54 7.23 1.56 -13.41
C ALA A 54 7.20 3.09 -13.62
N GLN A 55 6.27 3.61 -14.43
CA GLN A 55 6.16 5.06 -14.67
C GLN A 55 5.80 5.84 -13.41
N ILE A 56 4.92 5.30 -12.55
CA ILE A 56 4.55 5.93 -11.28
C ILE A 56 5.78 5.99 -10.35
N VAL A 57 6.55 4.90 -10.24
CA VAL A 57 7.79 4.86 -9.43
C VAL A 57 8.84 5.83 -9.96
N GLU A 58 9.07 5.84 -11.28
CA GLU A 58 10.01 6.77 -11.93
C GLU A 58 9.61 8.23 -11.65
N ARG A 59 8.33 8.56 -11.79
CA ARG A 59 7.84 9.91 -11.47
C ARG A 59 8.05 10.25 -10.01
N LEU A 60 7.67 9.36 -9.08
CA LEU A 60 7.78 9.61 -7.65
C LEU A 60 9.25 9.86 -7.25
N THR A 61 10.15 8.97 -7.65
CA THR A 61 11.58 9.09 -7.33
C THR A 61 12.20 10.34 -7.95
N ARG A 62 11.81 10.70 -9.18
CA ARG A 62 12.23 11.96 -9.81
C ARG A 62 11.75 13.17 -9.03
N LEU A 63 10.49 13.23 -8.62
CA LEU A 63 9.94 14.35 -7.85
C LEU A 63 10.69 14.53 -6.52
N ILE A 64 10.91 13.43 -5.78
CA ILE A 64 11.65 13.45 -4.51
C ILE A 64 13.08 13.97 -4.70
N LYS A 65 13.81 13.45 -5.70
CA LYS A 65 15.20 13.82 -5.98
C LYS A 65 15.39 15.29 -6.39
N ASN A 66 14.33 15.96 -6.83
CA ASN A 66 14.36 17.39 -7.17
C ASN A 66 14.13 18.31 -5.95
N VAL A 67 13.88 17.76 -4.76
CA VAL A 67 13.77 18.53 -3.51
C VAL A 67 15.11 18.51 -2.79
N GLU A 68 15.67 19.69 -2.51
CA GLU A 68 16.89 19.79 -1.71
C GLU A 68 16.64 19.28 -0.28
N GLY A 69 17.53 18.42 0.21
CA GLY A 69 17.40 17.86 1.55
C GLY A 69 16.17 16.97 1.77
N HIS A 70 15.61 16.36 0.70
CA HIS A 70 14.36 15.57 0.70
C HIS A 70 14.21 14.53 1.82
N GLY A 71 15.30 14.05 2.42
CA GLY A 71 15.25 13.06 3.50
C GLY A 71 14.84 11.68 3.00
N ARG A 72 14.20 10.87 3.87
CA ARG A 72 13.60 9.58 3.47
C ARG A 72 12.08 9.64 3.52
N HIS A 73 11.45 8.75 2.79
CA HIS A 73 10.01 8.65 2.62
C HIS A 73 9.53 7.27 3.05
N ARG A 74 8.58 7.23 3.99
CA ARG A 74 7.95 5.99 4.42
C ARG A 74 6.91 5.57 3.39
N LEU A 75 7.30 4.57 2.60
CA LEU A 75 6.51 4.06 1.50
C LEU A 75 5.47 3.09 2.03
N LEU A 76 4.20 3.44 1.84
CA LEU A 76 3.08 2.76 2.46
C LEU A 76 2.55 1.64 1.57
N ALA A 77 2.60 0.39 2.07
CA ALA A 77 1.77 -0.69 1.56
C ALA A 77 0.29 -0.42 1.85
N PHE A 78 -0.60 -1.24 1.29
CA PHE A 78 -2.03 -1.08 1.50
C PHE A 78 -2.75 -2.42 1.32
N ASP A 79 -3.27 -2.98 2.42
CA ASP A 79 -3.92 -4.28 2.37
C ASP A 79 -5.35 -4.21 1.78
N LYS A 80 -5.93 -5.38 1.50
CA LYS A 80 -7.28 -5.51 0.93
C LYS A 80 -8.35 -5.19 1.97
N ASN A 81 -9.60 -5.12 1.48
CA ASN A 81 -10.77 -5.22 2.34
C ASN A 81 -10.98 -6.69 2.75
N TYR A 82 -11.14 -6.93 4.05
CA TYR A 82 -11.44 -8.25 4.61
C TYR A 82 -12.77 -8.24 5.34
N ARG A 83 -13.48 -9.37 5.30
CA ARG A 83 -14.60 -9.63 6.20
C ARG A 83 -14.05 -10.17 7.53
N ARG A 84 -14.88 -10.12 8.57
CA ARG A 84 -14.55 -10.66 9.90
C ARG A 84 -14.15 -12.15 9.88
N ASP A 85 -14.66 -12.93 8.92
CA ASP A 85 -14.30 -14.35 8.71
C ASP A 85 -12.92 -14.56 8.04
N GLY A 86 -12.22 -13.47 7.72
CA GLY A 86 -10.92 -13.44 7.06
C GLY A 86 -10.93 -13.64 5.55
N THR A 87 -12.11 -13.75 4.93
CA THR A 87 -12.23 -13.76 3.47
C THR A 87 -12.05 -12.36 2.88
N THR A 88 -11.41 -12.27 1.72
CA THR A 88 -11.26 -10.98 1.02
C THR A 88 -12.59 -10.52 0.42
N ASN A 89 -12.82 -9.21 0.43
CA ASN A 89 -13.93 -8.56 -0.25
C ASN A 89 -13.41 -7.66 -1.38
N LEU A 90 -12.98 -8.28 -2.48
CA LEU A 90 -12.41 -7.58 -3.63
C LEU A 90 -13.37 -6.54 -4.25
N ALA A 91 -14.68 -6.72 -4.07
CA ALA A 91 -15.67 -5.75 -4.54
C ALA A 91 -15.60 -4.41 -3.78
N LYS A 92 -15.15 -4.43 -2.51
CA LYS A 92 -14.92 -3.24 -1.67
C LYS A 92 -13.45 -2.82 -1.60
N THR A 93 -12.50 -3.67 -2.00
CA THR A 93 -11.09 -3.27 -2.17
C THR A 93 -10.96 -2.29 -3.33
N GLU A 94 -10.71 -1.01 -3.08
CA GLU A 94 -10.45 -0.02 -4.14
C GLU A 94 -9.10 -0.26 -4.82
N PHE A 95 -8.06 -0.45 -4.03
CA PHE A 95 -6.72 -0.82 -4.49
C PHE A 95 -6.01 -1.63 -3.41
N TYR A 96 -4.95 -2.33 -3.80
CA TYR A 96 -4.10 -3.14 -2.93
C TYR A 96 -2.65 -3.00 -3.39
N VAL A 97 -1.76 -2.77 -2.43
CA VAL A 97 -0.31 -2.61 -2.61
C VAL A 97 0.37 -3.63 -1.71
N PRO A 98 0.95 -4.71 -2.27
CA PRO A 98 1.60 -5.75 -1.49
C PRO A 98 2.77 -5.23 -0.65
N ASN A 99 2.95 -5.82 0.53
CA ASN A 99 4.12 -5.56 1.36
C ASN A 99 5.42 -5.87 0.60
N ASP A 100 5.46 -7.00 -0.12
CA ASP A 100 6.65 -7.42 -0.90
C ASP A 100 7.07 -6.36 -1.92
N TYR A 101 6.12 -5.79 -2.65
CA TYR A 101 6.39 -4.71 -3.60
C TYR A 101 7.02 -3.48 -2.93
N VAL A 102 6.53 -3.08 -1.76
CA VAL A 102 7.09 -1.95 -1.02
C VAL A 102 8.49 -2.24 -0.49
N PHE A 103 8.75 -3.48 -0.04
CA PHE A 103 10.10 -3.90 0.34
C PHE A 103 11.06 -3.88 -0.84
N ASP A 104 10.63 -4.36 -2.01
CA ASP A 104 11.46 -4.38 -3.22
C ASP A 104 11.83 -2.96 -3.65
N LEU A 105 10.86 -2.03 -3.68
CA LEU A 105 11.12 -0.62 -3.96
C LEU A 105 12.05 0.04 -2.94
N ALA A 106 11.92 -0.33 -1.66
CA ALA A 106 12.83 0.18 -0.63
C ALA A 106 14.26 -0.37 -0.79
N ALA A 107 14.41 -1.61 -1.24
CA ALA A 107 15.70 -2.21 -1.55
C ALA A 107 16.34 -1.60 -2.81
N GLU A 108 15.55 -1.28 -3.83
CA GLU A 108 16.00 -0.60 -5.05
C GLU A 108 16.39 0.86 -4.82
N HIS A 109 15.76 1.52 -3.85
CA HIS A 109 15.98 2.94 -3.53
C HIS A 109 16.20 3.19 -2.02
N PRO A 110 17.26 2.63 -1.41
CA PRO A 110 17.46 2.65 0.05
C PRO A 110 17.73 4.05 0.62
N ASN A 111 18.18 4.98 -0.23
CA ASN A 111 18.37 6.38 0.14
C ASN A 111 17.07 7.18 0.11
N LEU A 112 16.03 6.68 -0.57
CA LEU A 112 14.74 7.36 -0.70
C LEU A 112 13.70 6.77 0.24
N PHE A 113 13.62 5.44 0.37
CA PHE A 113 12.46 4.79 0.96
C PHE A 113 12.75 4.00 2.23
N GLU A 114 11.78 4.03 3.15
CA GLU A 114 11.63 3.10 4.27
C GLU A 114 10.31 2.34 4.09
N PRO A 115 10.28 1.01 4.16
CA PRO A 115 9.05 0.25 3.93
C PRO A 115 8.11 0.32 5.14
N VAL A 116 6.83 0.56 4.88
CA VAL A 116 5.75 0.44 5.87
C VAL A 116 4.77 -0.62 5.40
N ILE A 117 4.61 -1.67 6.19
CA ILE A 117 3.68 -2.75 5.86
C ILE A 117 2.23 -2.34 6.13
N SER A 118 1.29 -3.04 5.52
CA SER A 118 -0.12 -2.94 5.82
C SER A 118 -0.68 -4.34 5.95
N VAL A 119 -1.28 -4.63 7.11
CA VAL A 119 -1.82 -5.95 7.44
C VAL A 119 -3.15 -5.73 8.14
N SER A 120 -4.23 -6.24 7.56
CA SER A 120 -5.53 -6.26 8.25
C SER A 120 -5.51 -7.29 9.40
N PRO A 121 -6.04 -6.99 10.59
CA PRO A 121 -6.15 -7.96 11.69
C PRO A 121 -7.06 -9.13 11.32
N TYR A 122 -8.05 -8.92 10.45
CA TYR A 122 -8.94 -9.99 9.98
C TYR A 122 -8.28 -10.89 8.94
N ARG A 123 -7.11 -10.52 8.39
CA ARG A 123 -6.41 -11.35 7.42
C ARG A 123 -6.02 -12.69 8.06
N GLN A 124 -6.23 -13.78 7.33
CA GLN A 124 -5.67 -15.07 7.75
C GLN A 124 -4.14 -14.96 7.91
N GLN A 125 -3.63 -15.41 9.06
CA GLN A 125 -2.21 -15.31 9.41
C GLN A 125 -1.69 -13.87 9.53
N ALA A 126 -2.54 -12.92 9.97
CA ALA A 126 -2.16 -11.52 10.18
C ALA A 126 -0.91 -11.37 11.07
N LEU A 127 -0.84 -12.08 12.21
CA LEU A 127 0.31 -12.02 13.12
C LEU A 127 1.59 -12.56 12.48
N THR A 128 1.49 -13.64 11.70
CA THR A 128 2.63 -14.19 10.95
C THR A 128 3.16 -13.20 9.91
N GLU A 129 2.27 -12.48 9.22
CA GLU A 129 2.69 -11.45 8.26
C GLU A 129 3.29 -10.21 8.96
N LEU A 130 2.79 -9.84 10.15
CA LEU A 130 3.41 -8.81 10.99
C LEU A 130 4.84 -9.17 11.37
N GLU A 131 5.05 -10.38 11.91
CA GLU A 131 6.37 -10.87 12.29
C GLU A 131 7.31 -10.93 11.09
N ARG A 132 6.83 -11.42 9.95
CA ARG A 132 7.58 -11.45 8.69
C ARG A 132 8.04 -10.05 8.29
N GLY A 133 7.14 -9.07 8.34
CA GLY A 133 7.46 -7.68 8.01
C GLY A 133 8.52 -7.09 8.95
N ALA A 134 8.41 -7.33 10.26
CA ALA A 134 9.38 -6.84 11.22
C ALA A 134 10.76 -7.49 11.09
N ARG A 135 10.82 -8.81 10.83
CA ARG A 135 12.08 -9.51 10.52
C ARG A 135 12.76 -8.94 9.26
N ARG A 136 11.97 -8.44 8.31
CA ARG A 136 12.46 -7.75 7.10
C ARG A 136 12.75 -6.27 7.30
N GLY A 137 12.63 -5.75 8.52
CA GLY A 137 13.01 -4.39 8.86
C GLY A 137 11.90 -3.36 8.83
N ALA A 138 10.63 -3.75 8.60
CA ALA A 138 9.52 -2.82 8.80
C ALA A 138 9.45 -2.40 10.28
N ARG A 139 9.14 -1.12 10.49
CA ARG A 139 9.01 -0.50 11.82
C ARG A 139 7.63 0.12 12.05
N MET A 140 6.77 0.06 11.04
CA MET A 140 5.43 0.62 11.08
C MET A 140 4.47 -0.28 10.35
N VAL A 141 3.22 -0.22 10.81
CA VAL A 141 2.07 -0.87 10.19
C VAL A 141 1.02 0.19 9.91
N LYS A 142 0.52 0.22 8.69
CA LYS A 142 -0.53 1.13 8.26
C LYS A 142 -1.88 0.44 8.24
N TRP A 143 -2.86 1.10 8.85
CA TRP A 143 -4.28 0.82 8.70
C TRP A 143 -5.02 1.98 8.02
N LEU A 144 -6.09 1.63 7.30
CA LEU A 144 -7.15 2.54 6.91
C LEU A 144 -8.49 1.81 7.12
N PRO A 145 -9.04 1.82 8.35
CA PRO A 145 -10.08 0.87 8.77
C PRO A 145 -11.30 0.83 7.84
N ASN A 146 -11.81 1.99 7.44
CA ASN A 146 -12.94 2.11 6.53
C ASN A 146 -12.71 1.44 5.16
N ALA A 147 -11.52 1.54 4.60
CA ALA A 147 -11.18 0.94 3.31
C ALA A 147 -10.84 -0.56 3.45
N MET A 148 -10.19 -0.94 4.55
CA MET A 148 -9.77 -2.32 4.82
C MET A 148 -10.88 -3.17 5.46
N GLY A 149 -12.00 -2.56 5.84
CA GLY A 149 -13.13 -3.24 6.47
C GLY A 149 -12.88 -3.61 7.92
N ILE A 150 -11.96 -2.91 8.60
CA ILE A 150 -11.60 -3.14 10.00
C ILE A 150 -12.58 -2.36 10.88
N ASP A 151 -13.15 -3.03 11.87
CA ASP A 151 -13.75 -2.36 13.02
C ASP A 151 -12.72 -2.34 14.16
N PRO A 152 -12.13 -1.17 14.50
CA PRO A 152 -11.12 -1.07 15.54
C PRO A 152 -11.61 -1.44 16.94
N ALA A 153 -12.92 -1.53 17.16
CA ALA A 153 -13.51 -1.94 18.44
C ALA A 153 -13.78 -3.45 18.53
N ASP A 154 -13.54 -4.22 17.46
CA ASP A 154 -13.72 -5.67 17.43
C ASP A 154 -12.59 -6.37 18.21
N GLU A 155 -12.98 -7.30 19.09
CA GLU A 155 -12.08 -8.14 19.90
C GLU A 155 -11.03 -8.91 19.07
N LEU A 156 -11.32 -9.18 17.79
CA LEU A 156 -10.36 -9.82 16.88
C LEU A 156 -9.14 -8.94 16.57
N CYS A 157 -9.20 -7.64 16.87
CA CYS A 157 -8.06 -6.73 16.77
C CYS A 157 -7.10 -6.86 17.97
N ASP A 158 -7.55 -7.38 19.11
CA ASP A 158 -6.77 -7.38 20.36
C ASP A 158 -5.42 -8.13 20.25
N PRO A 159 -5.36 -9.35 19.67
CA PRO A 159 -4.07 -10.04 19.51
C PRO A 159 -3.10 -9.26 18.62
N PHE A 160 -3.63 -8.61 17.56
CA PHE A 160 -2.84 -7.80 16.65
C PHE A 160 -2.28 -6.57 17.36
N CYS A 161 -3.12 -5.84 18.10
CA CYS A 161 -2.70 -4.70 18.89
C CYS A 161 -1.66 -5.12 19.95
N GLY A 162 -1.89 -6.24 20.66
CA GLY A 162 -0.95 -6.78 21.65
C GLY A 162 0.44 -7.03 21.08
N VAL A 163 0.55 -7.58 19.87
CA VAL A 163 1.84 -7.78 19.19
C VAL A 163 2.51 -6.45 18.85
N LEU A 164 1.77 -5.44 18.39
CA LEU A 164 2.33 -4.11 18.12
C LEU A 164 2.94 -3.46 19.37
N TRP A 165 2.34 -3.67 20.54
CA TRP A 165 2.87 -3.16 21.82
C TRP A 165 4.19 -3.82 22.22
N ILE A 166 4.36 -5.12 21.96
CA ILE A 166 5.60 -5.86 22.30
C ILE A 166 6.76 -5.47 21.38
N MET A 167 6.45 -5.08 20.14
CA MET A 167 7.44 -4.81 19.09
C MET A 167 7.90 -3.34 19.03
N ALA A 168 7.26 -2.44 19.78
CA ALA A 168 7.58 -1.02 19.87
C ALA A 168 8.67 -0.75 20.92
#